data_AF-A0A2D8CB63-F1
#
_entry.id   AF-A0A2D8CB63-F1
#
_cell.length_a   1.000
_cell.length_b   1.000
_cell.length_c   1.000
_cell.angle_alpha   90.00
_cell.angle_beta   90.00
_cell.angle_gamma   90.00
#
_symmetry.space_group_name_H-M   'P 1'
#
loop_
_entity.id
_entity.type
_entity.pdbx_description
1 polymer ?
#
loop_
_entity_poly.entity_id
_entity_poly.type
_entity_poly.pdbx_seq_one_letter_code
_entity_poly.pdbx_strand_id
1 'polypeptide(L)'
;MKILLCICSVLTLLSCSTPKGIAQGQKEEPGYLIKKIKSKNSWHIIYAQKQDSLYKIVVGKEGLSRDNCKKIVVGKYYDLELKSRRENVPVINGVKLKPVNYLDVKSPAYDKEGVECYSYDEKTEICIEPKKGIYDLYYTDDLKGLCYLK
;
A
#
# COMPACT_ATOMS: atom_id res chain seq x y z
N MET A 1 -37.07 -68.10 10.13
CA MET A 1 -36.55 -66.93 9.39
C MET A 1 -37.36 -65.72 9.82
N LYS A 2 -36.69 -64.67 10.30
CA LYS A 2 -37.30 -63.52 10.97
C LYS A 2 -37.89 -62.54 9.95
N ILE A 3 -39.14 -62.17 10.18
CA ILE A 3 -39.82 -61.01 9.61
C ILE A 3 -39.42 -59.79 10.46
N LEU A 4 -38.96 -58.69 9.86
CA LEU A 4 -39.56 -57.35 10.02
C LEU A 4 -38.83 -56.34 9.11
N LEU A 5 -39.57 -55.80 8.15
CA LEU A 5 -39.34 -54.47 7.58
C LEU A 5 -39.48 -53.41 8.70
N CYS A 6 -38.71 -52.34 8.67
CA CYS A 6 -39.29 -51.01 8.45
C CYS A 6 -38.23 -49.91 8.38
N ILE A 7 -38.32 -49.19 7.27
CA ILE A 7 -37.71 -47.92 6.92
C ILE A 7 -38.14 -46.84 7.91
N CYS A 8 -37.20 -46.00 8.36
CA CYS A 8 -37.49 -44.61 8.65
C CYS A 8 -36.20 -43.77 8.61
N SER A 9 -36.09 -42.99 7.54
CA SER A 9 -35.18 -41.88 7.36
C SER A 9 -35.31 -40.87 8.50
N VAL A 10 -34.20 -40.47 9.12
CA VAL A 10 -34.11 -39.21 9.84
C VAL A 10 -32.88 -38.46 9.33
N LEU A 11 -33.16 -37.46 8.50
CA LEU A 11 -32.23 -36.40 8.18
C LEU A 11 -31.76 -35.74 9.48
N THR A 12 -30.44 -35.66 9.68
CA THR A 12 -29.87 -34.62 10.53
C THR A 12 -28.82 -33.87 9.72
N LEU A 13 -29.32 -32.87 8.99
CA LEU A 13 -28.52 -31.76 8.48
C LEU A 13 -28.04 -30.95 9.68
N LEU A 14 -26.83 -31.24 10.18
CA LEU A 14 -26.11 -30.30 11.04
C LEU A 14 -25.43 -29.26 10.14
N SER A 15 -26.26 -28.37 9.59
CA SER A 15 -25.79 -27.12 9.01
C SER A 15 -25.36 -26.21 10.17
N CYS A 16 -24.06 -26.08 10.42
CA CYS A 16 -23.53 -25.00 11.23
C CYS A 16 -23.67 -23.70 10.44
N SER A 17 -24.82 -23.04 10.55
CA SER A 17 -24.94 -21.64 10.21
C SER A 17 -24.24 -20.83 11.30
N THR A 18 -22.95 -20.54 11.11
CA THR A 18 -22.36 -19.39 11.78
C THR A 18 -23.17 -18.17 11.33
N PRO A 19 -23.80 -17.40 12.24
CA PRO A 19 -24.33 -16.12 11.85
C PRO A 19 -23.14 -15.32 11.34
N LYS A 20 -23.13 -15.00 10.04
CA LYS A 20 -22.36 -13.87 9.54
C LYS A 20 -22.96 -12.69 10.28
N GLY A 21 -22.30 -12.29 11.36
CA GLY A 21 -22.50 -10.99 11.95
C GLY A 21 -22.47 -10.01 10.78
N ILE A 22 -23.60 -9.35 10.55
CA ILE A 22 -23.68 -8.14 9.74
C ILE A 22 -22.45 -7.35 10.14
N ALA A 23 -21.55 -7.11 9.18
CA ALA A 23 -20.33 -6.35 9.41
C ALA A 23 -20.79 -5.00 9.97
N GLN A 24 -20.75 -4.93 11.30
CA GLN A 24 -21.06 -3.77 12.09
C GLN A 24 -20.11 -2.72 11.54
N GLY A 25 -20.69 -1.71 10.87
CA GLY A 25 -19.96 -0.72 10.09
C GLY A 25 -18.67 -0.40 10.80
N GLN A 26 -17.55 -0.85 10.22
CA GLN A 26 -16.24 -0.59 10.78
C GLN A 26 -16.21 0.91 10.93
N LYS A 27 -16.11 1.41 12.17
CA LYS A 27 -15.72 2.80 12.38
C LYS A 27 -14.48 2.95 11.54
N GLU A 28 -14.57 3.70 10.44
CA GLU A 28 -13.44 3.94 9.58
C GLU A 28 -12.41 4.63 10.47
N GLU A 29 -11.39 3.88 10.89
CA GLU A 29 -10.20 4.45 11.49
C GLU A 29 -9.69 5.46 10.46
N PRO A 30 -9.69 6.77 10.75
CA PRO A 30 -9.54 7.80 9.72
C PRO A 30 -8.15 7.79 9.05
N GLY A 31 -7.19 7.09 9.64
CA GLY A 31 -5.80 7.01 9.21
C GLY A 31 -5.49 5.90 8.21
N TYR A 32 -4.23 5.87 7.80
CA TYR A 32 -3.64 4.86 6.94
C TYR A 32 -3.06 3.72 7.77
N LEU A 33 -3.56 2.51 7.58
CA LEU A 33 -3.01 1.28 8.16
C LEU A 33 -1.70 0.92 7.47
N ILE A 34 -0.58 0.91 8.19
CA ILE A 34 0.70 0.48 7.61
C ILE A 34 0.71 -1.04 7.43
N LYS A 35 0.71 -1.51 6.19
CA LYS A 35 0.68 -2.95 5.86
C LYS A 35 2.08 -3.54 5.73
N LYS A 36 3.02 -2.78 5.18
CA LYS A 36 4.39 -3.25 4.91
C LYS A 36 5.34 -2.07 4.77
N ILE A 37 6.56 -2.24 5.25
CA ILE A 37 7.66 -1.29 5.01
C ILE A 37 8.80 -2.07 4.36
N LYS A 38 9.35 -1.54 3.26
CA LYS A 38 10.55 -2.04 2.59
C LYS A 38 11.61 -0.94 2.54
N SER A 39 12.83 -1.34 2.26
CA SER A 39 13.94 -0.43 1.97
C SER A 39 14.47 -0.69 0.56
N LYS A 40 14.82 0.38 -0.17
CA LYS A 40 15.55 0.32 -1.44
C LYS A 40 16.55 1.48 -1.46
N ASN A 41 17.85 1.18 -1.48
CA ASN A 41 18.93 2.18 -1.39
C ASN A 41 18.68 3.20 -0.26
N SER A 42 18.61 4.49 -0.57
CA SER A 42 18.38 5.60 0.37
C SER A 42 16.90 5.87 0.67
N TRP A 43 15.99 4.97 0.32
CA TRP A 43 14.54 5.18 0.42
C TRP A 43 13.82 4.08 1.20
N HIS A 44 12.79 4.48 1.93
CA HIS A 44 11.75 3.60 2.47
C HIS A 44 10.54 3.59 1.54
N ILE A 45 9.99 2.40 1.32
CA ILE A 45 8.77 2.17 0.56
C ILE A 45 7.73 1.59 1.50
N ILE A 46 6.72 2.38 1.81
CA ILE A 46 5.69 2.09 2.78
C ILE A 46 4.40 1.77 2.01
N TYR A 47 3.86 0.58 2.21
CA TYR A 47 2.55 0.19 1.71
C TYR A 47 1.54 0.42 2.82
N ALA A 48 0.57 1.29 2.58
CA ALA A 48 -0.44 1.65 3.55
C ALA A 48 -1.84 1.50 2.95
N GLN A 49 -2.80 1.03 3.74
CA GLN A 49 -4.18 0.83 3.33
C GLN A 49 -5.07 1.87 4.00
N LYS A 50 -5.96 2.50 3.23
CA LYS A 50 -7.04 3.32 3.76
C LYS A 50 -8.32 2.95 3.00
N GLN A 51 -9.36 2.58 3.74
CA GLN A 51 -10.55 1.93 3.18
C GLN A 51 -10.15 0.74 2.29
N ASP A 52 -10.62 0.69 1.04
CA ASP A 52 -10.34 -0.37 0.09
C ASP A 52 -9.13 -0.09 -0.82
N SER A 53 -8.41 1.01 -0.59
CA SER A 53 -7.29 1.44 -1.43
C SER A 53 -5.93 1.16 -0.80
N LEU A 54 -4.99 0.69 -1.63
CA LEU A 54 -3.59 0.47 -1.26
C LEU A 54 -2.72 1.59 -1.84
N TYR A 55 -1.95 2.22 -0.96
CA TYR A 55 -1.08 3.34 -1.27
C TYR A 55 0.37 2.91 -1.12
N LYS A 56 1.24 3.39 -2.02
CA LYS A 56 2.68 3.19 -1.97
C LYS A 56 3.36 4.53 -1.74
N ILE A 57 3.80 4.75 -0.51
CA ILE A 57 4.41 5.98 -0.04
C ILE A 57 5.93 5.80 -0.05
N VAL A 58 6.66 6.77 -0.61
CA VAL A 58 8.11 6.74 -0.74
C VAL A 58 8.69 7.93 0.03
N VAL A 59 9.54 7.62 1.01
CA VAL A 59 10.18 8.62 1.88
C VAL A 59 11.68 8.35 1.98
N GLY A 60 12.49 9.40 1.99
CA GLY A 60 13.94 9.28 2.12
C GLY A 60 14.32 8.73 3.49
N LYS A 61 15.42 7.98 3.58
CA LYS A 61 15.96 7.41 4.83
C LYS A 61 16.61 8.45 5.76
N GLU A 62 16.50 9.75 5.46
CA GLU A 62 17.27 10.79 6.14
C GLU A 62 17.32 10.61 7.65
N GLY A 63 18.54 10.69 8.19
CA GLY A 63 18.86 10.40 9.57
C GLY A 63 18.26 11.44 10.52
N LEU A 64 17.12 11.12 11.12
CA LEU A 64 16.78 11.72 12.40
C LEU A 64 17.58 11.03 13.50
N SER A 65 18.71 11.65 13.87
CA SER A 65 19.35 11.48 15.18
C SER A 65 18.53 12.21 16.25
N ARG A 66 17.23 11.89 16.37
CA ARG A 66 16.42 12.39 17.49
C ARG A 66 16.07 11.22 18.39
N ASP A 67 16.50 11.32 19.64
CA ASP A 67 16.23 10.34 20.70
C ASP A 67 14.71 10.13 20.96
N ASN A 68 13.84 11.01 20.44
CA ASN A 68 12.39 10.97 20.63
C ASN A 68 11.58 10.63 19.36
N CYS A 69 12.17 9.94 18.39
CA CYS A 69 11.46 9.52 17.18
C CYS A 69 10.35 8.49 17.50
N LYS A 70 9.08 8.87 17.32
CA LYS A 70 7.96 7.91 17.29
C LYS A 70 7.92 7.22 15.93
N LYS A 71 8.60 6.08 15.83
CA LYS A 71 8.68 5.32 14.58
C LYS A 71 7.31 4.74 14.19
N ILE A 72 6.95 4.83 12.92
CA ILE A 72 5.77 4.12 12.39
C ILE A 72 5.96 2.60 12.48
N VAL A 73 4.89 1.88 12.78
CA VAL A 73 4.89 0.43 12.99
C VAL A 73 3.87 -0.24 12.07
N VAL A 74 4.25 -1.38 11.51
CA VAL A 74 3.33 -2.23 10.73
C VAL A 74 2.15 -2.67 11.61
N GLY A 75 0.94 -2.61 11.09
CA GLY A 75 -0.29 -2.96 11.81
C GLY A 75 -0.90 -1.81 12.61
N LYS A 76 -0.35 -0.59 12.54
CA LYS A 76 -0.90 0.61 13.19
C LYS A 76 -1.41 1.62 12.15
N TYR A 77 -2.37 2.43 12.58
CA TYR A 77 -2.97 3.51 11.80
C TYR A 77 -2.26 4.84 12.09
N TYR A 78 -2.06 5.65 11.05
CA TYR A 78 -1.48 6.99 11.16
C TYR A 78 -2.27 7.97 10.30
N ASP A 79 -2.55 9.15 10.83
CA ASP A 79 -3.06 10.25 10.03
C ASP A 79 -1.92 10.83 9.18
N LEU A 80 -1.98 10.62 7.88
CA LEU A 80 -0.95 11.02 6.91
C LEU A 80 -1.59 11.86 5.80
N GLU A 81 -1.03 13.02 5.53
CA GLU A 81 -1.38 13.80 4.35
C GLU A 81 -0.53 13.32 3.16
N LEU A 82 -1.15 12.55 2.26
CA LEU A 82 -0.46 12.01 1.09
C LEU A 82 -0.52 12.99 -0.09
N LYS A 83 0.63 13.20 -0.73
CA LYS A 83 0.79 14.04 -1.92
C LYS A 83 1.14 13.15 -3.11
N SER A 84 0.37 13.30 -4.20
CA SER A 84 0.60 12.56 -5.45
C SER A 84 1.96 12.93 -6.05
N ARG A 85 2.73 11.93 -6.48
CA ARG A 85 3.99 12.14 -7.20
C ARG A 85 3.75 12.52 -8.65
N ARG A 86 2.67 12.03 -9.27
CA ARG A 86 2.25 12.44 -10.62
C ARG A 86 1.95 13.94 -10.70
N GLU A 87 1.34 14.51 -9.66
CA GLU A 87 1.06 15.95 -9.58
C GLU A 87 2.28 16.77 -9.14
N ASN A 88 3.19 16.16 -8.36
CA ASN A 88 4.38 16.79 -7.78
C ASN A 88 5.67 16.08 -8.20
N VAL A 89 5.91 16.11 -9.50
CA VAL A 89 7.03 15.40 -10.13
C VAL A 89 8.36 15.93 -9.59
N PRO A 90 9.33 15.05 -9.22
CA PRO A 90 10.61 15.48 -8.68
C PRO A 90 11.36 16.35 -9.69
N VAL A 91 12.03 17.38 -9.18
CA VAL A 91 12.89 18.26 -9.96
C VAL A 91 14.33 18.02 -9.51
N ILE A 92 15.18 17.50 -10.40
CA ILE A 92 16.62 17.40 -10.16
C ILE A 92 17.29 18.44 -11.05
N ASN A 93 18.08 19.35 -10.45
CA ASN A 93 18.78 20.42 -11.16
C ASN A 93 17.91 21.26 -12.11
N GLY A 94 16.66 21.55 -11.71
CA GLY A 94 15.70 22.32 -12.52
C GLY A 94 14.95 21.52 -13.59
N VAL A 95 15.28 20.24 -13.80
CA VAL A 95 14.60 19.37 -14.77
C VAL A 95 13.49 18.57 -14.07
N LYS A 96 12.24 18.77 -14.50
CA LYS A 96 11.10 17.93 -14.07
C LYS A 96 11.28 16.53 -14.65
N LEU A 97 11.44 15.53 -13.79
CA LEU A 97 11.53 14.12 -14.18
C LEU A 97 10.14 13.56 -14.48
N LYS A 98 9.44 14.16 -15.44
CA LYS A 98 8.15 13.63 -15.90
C LYS A 98 8.38 12.33 -16.67
N PRO A 99 7.51 11.32 -16.51
CA PRO A 99 7.37 10.31 -17.53
C PRO A 99 7.08 11.01 -18.87
N VAL A 100 7.99 10.90 -19.83
CA VAL A 100 7.69 11.33 -21.20
C VAL A 100 6.81 10.26 -21.82
N ASN A 101 5.82 10.70 -22.61
CA ASN A 101 4.85 9.87 -23.30
C ASN A 101 5.51 8.62 -23.94
N TYR A 102 4.93 7.43 -23.72
CA TYR A 102 5.45 6.14 -24.21
C TYR A 102 5.70 6.12 -25.73
N LEU A 103 4.98 6.92 -26.50
CA LEU A 103 5.12 7.01 -27.95
C LEU A 103 6.34 7.81 -28.41
N ASP A 104 6.91 8.65 -27.56
CA ASP A 104 7.91 9.64 -27.98
C ASP A 104 9.35 9.23 -27.63
N VAL A 105 9.56 8.35 -26.64
CA VAL A 105 10.90 7.93 -26.23
C VAL A 105 10.81 6.52 -25.60
N LYS A 106 11.79 5.65 -25.85
CA LYS A 106 12.16 4.57 -24.92
C LYS A 106 12.63 5.19 -23.61
N SER A 107 11.69 5.72 -22.84
CA SER A 107 11.96 6.52 -21.66
C SER A 107 12.34 5.61 -20.50
N PRO A 108 13.33 5.97 -19.68
CA PRO A 108 13.57 5.30 -18.40
C PRO A 108 12.35 5.39 -17.45
N ALA A 109 11.31 6.14 -17.80
CA ALA A 109 10.09 6.22 -17.03
C ALA A 109 9.18 4.98 -17.13
N TYR A 110 9.54 3.96 -17.92
CA TYR A 110 8.79 2.71 -17.96
C TYR A 110 9.73 1.52 -17.78
N ASP A 111 9.31 0.54 -16.97
CA ASP A 111 10.02 -0.73 -16.91
C ASP A 111 9.81 -1.55 -18.20
N LYS A 112 10.48 -2.71 -18.29
CA LYS A 112 10.36 -3.63 -19.43
C LYS A 112 8.93 -4.15 -19.69
N GLU A 113 8.02 -4.01 -18.73
CA GLU A 113 6.61 -4.39 -18.82
C GLU A 113 5.70 -3.19 -19.13
N GLY A 114 6.26 -1.99 -19.36
CA GLY A 114 5.51 -0.77 -19.63
C GLY A 114 4.90 -0.14 -18.37
N VAL A 115 5.45 -0.43 -17.19
CA VAL A 115 4.96 0.13 -15.91
C VAL A 115 5.66 1.45 -15.62
N GLU A 116 4.89 2.49 -15.29
CA GLU A 116 5.41 3.83 -14.98
C GLU A 116 6.33 3.82 -13.75
N CYS A 117 7.50 4.42 -13.89
CA CYS A 117 8.57 4.47 -12.91
C CYS A 117 9.10 5.89 -12.70
N TYR A 118 9.42 6.20 -11.45
CA TYR A 118 9.97 7.48 -11.03
C TYR A 118 11.41 7.28 -10.57
N SER A 119 12.32 8.06 -11.13
CA SER A 119 13.70 8.17 -10.64
C SER A 119 13.74 9.07 -9.40
N TYR A 120 14.21 8.53 -8.29
CA TYR A 120 14.36 9.22 -7.01
C TYR A 120 15.80 9.69 -6.77
N ASP A 121 16.77 8.95 -7.30
CA ASP A 121 18.19 9.30 -7.39
C ASP A 121 18.82 8.49 -8.54
N GLU A 122 20.13 8.68 -8.79
CA GLU A 122 20.87 8.02 -9.87
C GLU A 122 20.81 6.48 -9.85
N LYS A 123 20.55 5.88 -8.68
CA LYS A 123 20.57 4.42 -8.48
C LYS A 123 19.21 3.87 -8.11
N THR A 124 18.20 4.71 -7.94
CA THR A 124 16.92 4.34 -7.36
C THR A 124 15.77 4.77 -8.24
N GLU A 125 15.18 3.77 -8.86
CA GLU A 125 13.91 3.87 -9.55
C GLU A 125 12.83 3.13 -8.76
N ILE A 126 11.62 3.70 -8.67
CA ILE A 126 10.47 3.05 -8.03
C ILE A 126 9.28 3.18 -8.96
N CYS A 127 8.65 2.05 -9.25
CA CYS A 127 7.51 1.96 -10.16
C CYS A 127 6.17 1.86 -9.43
N ILE A 128 5.10 2.27 -10.10
CA ILE A 128 3.73 1.95 -9.68
C ILE A 128 3.51 0.43 -9.75
N GLU A 129 2.42 -0.08 -9.17
CA GLU A 129 2.12 -1.52 -9.17
C GLU A 129 0.66 -1.76 -9.57
N PRO A 130 0.28 -1.57 -10.85
CA PRO A 130 -1.12 -1.58 -11.28
C PRO A 130 -1.80 -2.94 -11.07
N LYS A 131 -1.03 -4.04 -11.21
CA LYS A 131 -1.48 -5.41 -10.88
C LYS A 131 -1.91 -5.59 -9.41
N LYS A 132 -1.60 -4.63 -8.54
CA LYS A 132 -2.00 -4.58 -7.12
C LYS A 132 -2.90 -3.39 -6.78
N GLY A 133 -3.45 -2.71 -7.79
CA GLY A 133 -4.29 -1.53 -7.62
C GLY A 133 -3.54 -0.25 -7.23
N ILE A 134 -2.20 -0.20 -7.36
CA ILE A 134 -1.40 1.00 -7.09
C ILE A 134 -1.09 1.69 -8.41
N TYR A 135 -1.76 2.82 -8.67
CA TYR A 135 -1.64 3.58 -9.92
C TYR A 135 -0.85 4.89 -9.78
N ASP A 136 -0.34 5.19 -8.59
CA ASP A 136 0.48 6.36 -8.28
C ASP A 136 1.46 6.02 -7.15
N LEU A 137 2.51 6.84 -7.04
CA LEU A 137 3.38 6.90 -5.88
C LEU A 137 3.06 8.14 -5.07
N TYR A 138 3.20 8.02 -3.75
CA TYR A 138 2.90 9.11 -2.83
C TYR A 138 4.13 9.47 -2.03
N TYR A 139 4.14 10.69 -1.52
CA TYR A 139 5.03 11.13 -0.44
C TYR A 139 4.22 11.89 0.59
N THR A 140 4.82 12.16 1.74
CA THR A 140 4.19 12.92 2.82
C THR A 140 5.26 13.65 3.61
N ASP A 141 4.93 14.83 4.11
CA ASP A 141 5.81 15.60 5.00
C ASP A 141 5.60 15.21 6.47
N ASP A 142 4.57 14.41 6.77
CA ASP A 142 4.28 13.89 8.12
C ASP A 142 5.29 12.80 8.57
N LEU A 143 6.15 12.37 7.65
CA LEU A 143 7.22 11.40 7.89
C LEU A 143 8.56 11.98 7.50
N LYS A 144 9.52 11.88 8.42
CA LYS A 144 10.94 12.01 8.10
C LYS A 144 11.65 10.69 8.40
N GLY A 145 12.11 10.01 7.36
CA GLY A 145 12.45 8.60 7.47
C GLY A 145 11.22 7.78 7.85
N LEU A 146 11.30 7.06 8.97
CA LEU A 146 10.16 6.35 9.55
C LEU A 146 9.61 7.05 10.80
N CYS A 147 10.08 8.25 11.12
CA CYS A 147 9.60 9.01 12.28
C CYS A 147 8.32 9.74 11.93
N TYR A 148 7.27 9.50 12.71
CA TYR A 148 6.01 10.24 12.64
C TYR A 148 6.16 11.59 13.34
N LEU A 149 5.80 12.66 12.65
CA LEU A 149 6.05 14.03 13.08
C LEU A 149 4.84 14.71 13.75
N LYS A 150 3.71 14.02 13.84
CA LYS A 150 2.50 14.47 14.55
C LYS A 150 2.40 13.86 15.96
#